data_AF-A0A1Z9HFN7-F1
#
_entry.id   AF-A0A1Z9HFN7-F1
#
_cell.length_a   1.000
_cell.length_b   1.000
_cell.length_c   1.000
_cell.angle_alpha   90.00
_cell.angle_beta   90.00
_cell.angle_gamma   90.00
#
_symmetry.space_group_name_H-M   'P 1'
#
loop_
_entity.id
_entity.type
_entity.pdbx_description
1 polymer ?
#
loop_
_entity_poly.entity_id
_entity_poly.type
_entity_poly.pdbx_seq_one_letter_code
_entity_poly.pdbx_strand_id
1 'polypeptide(L)' 'MDKAQRKIKDTNIPIGISGQNTKSFYGNPFNKNCVSINTLDYSGILEYDPSELFVVARSGTPLNQLEEVLLSNNQTLGF' A
#
# COMPACT_ATOMS: atom_id res chain seq x y z
N MET A 1 -0.72 14.03 -5.44
CA MET A 1 -0.86 14.60 -4.08
C MET A 1 -2.05 15.56 -3.98
N ASP A 2 -2.14 16.62 -4.79
CA ASP A 2 -3.12 17.72 -4.62
C ASP A 2 -4.63 17.36 -4.80
N LYS A 3 -4.96 16.40 -5.68
CA LYS A 3 -6.37 16.05 -5.99
C LYS A 3 -7.09 15.30 -4.87
N ALA A 4 -6.39 14.44 -4.13
CA ALA A 4 -6.99 13.64 -3.06
C ALA A 4 -7.27 14.51 -1.83
N GLN A 5 -6.29 15.31 -1.40
CA GLN A 5 -6.42 16.21 -0.26
C GLN A 5 -7.54 17.25 -0.43
N ARG A 6 -7.68 17.84 -1.63
CA ARG A 6 -8.77 18.81 -1.90
C ARG A 6 -10.16 18.21 -1.79
N LYS A 7 -10.38 16.99 -2.28
CA LYS A 7 -11.71 16.38 -2.29
C LYS A 7 -12.20 15.97 -0.89
N ILE A 8 -11.26 15.74 0.03
CA ILE A 8 -11.51 15.31 1.41
C ILE A 8 -11.86 16.50 2.31
N LYS A 9 -11.13 17.61 2.18
CA LYS A 9 -11.14 18.71 3.15
C LYS A 9 -12.51 19.38 3.28
N ASP A 10 -13.31 19.36 2.22
CA ASP A 10 -14.56 20.11 2.15
C ASP A 10 -15.82 19.29 2.45
N THR A 11 -15.70 17.95 2.56
CA THR A 11 -16.89 17.08 2.50
C THR A 11 -17.24 16.35 3.80
N ASN A 12 -16.36 16.31 4.82
CA ASN A 12 -16.57 15.50 6.05
C ASN A 12 -16.98 14.04 5.77
N ILE A 13 -16.69 13.54 4.56
CA ILE A 13 -17.01 12.17 4.16
C ILE A 13 -15.90 11.25 4.67
N PRO A 14 -16.22 10.14 5.35
CA PRO A 14 -15.22 9.14 5.75
C PRO A 14 -14.42 8.61 4.57
N ILE A 15 -13.18 8.20 4.80
CA ILE A 15 -12.32 7.66 3.75
C ILE A 15 -11.99 6.20 4.05
N GLY A 16 -12.14 5.35 3.05
CA GLY A 16 -11.62 3.99 3.07
C GLY A 16 -10.37 3.87 2.23
N ILE A 17 -9.23 3.52 2.83
CA ILE A 17 -7.98 3.29 2.10
C ILE A 17 -7.81 1.79 1.87
N SER A 18 -7.48 1.39 0.64
CA SER A 18 -7.23 -0.01 0.29
C SER A 18 -6.05 -0.16 -0.68
N GLY A 19 -5.34 -1.28 -0.56
CA GLY A 19 -4.40 -1.74 -1.59
C GLY A 19 -5.10 -2.73 -2.53
N GLN A 20 -4.54 -3.95 -2.62
CA GLN A 20 -5.15 -5.09 -3.35
C GLN A 20 -6.50 -5.56 -2.76
N ASN A 21 -6.87 -5.09 -1.55
CA ASN A 21 -8.13 -5.42 -0.88
C ASN A 21 -8.35 -6.93 -0.60
N THR A 22 -7.30 -7.74 -0.57
CA THR A 22 -7.35 -9.20 -0.33
C THR A 22 -7.77 -9.60 1.09
N LYS A 23 -7.73 -8.66 2.03
CA LYS A 23 -8.14 -8.84 3.43
C LYS A 23 -9.38 -8.01 3.78
N SER A 24 -10.25 -7.72 2.82
CA SER A 24 -11.47 -6.93 3.02
C SER A 24 -12.45 -7.52 4.06
N PHE A 25 -12.35 -8.82 4.32
CA PHE A 25 -13.10 -9.55 5.34
C PHE A 25 -12.57 -9.34 6.77
N TYR A 26 -11.39 -8.74 6.92
CA TYR A 26 -10.70 -8.59 8.21
C TYR A 26 -10.85 -7.15 8.72
N GLY A 27 -11.31 -7.00 9.96
CA GLY A 27 -11.55 -5.70 10.59
C GLY A 27 -12.98 -5.18 10.45
N ASN A 28 -13.16 -3.88 10.67
CA ASN A 28 -14.48 -3.24 10.58
C ASN A 28 -14.86 -3.01 9.11
N PRO A 29 -16.13 -3.24 8.72
CA PRO A 29 -16.58 -2.94 7.37
C PRO A 29 -16.47 -1.44 7.09
N PHE A 30 -16.10 -1.09 5.87
CA PHE A 30 -16.15 0.30 5.43
C PHE A 30 -17.57 0.86 5.56
N ASN A 31 -17.69 2.12 5.98
CA ASN A 31 -18.96 2.82 5.92
C ASN A 31 -19.43 2.88 4.46
N LYS A 32 -20.68 2.50 4.18
CA LYS A 32 -21.25 2.49 2.82
C LYS A 32 -21.14 3.84 2.11
N ASN A 33 -21.00 4.93 2.87
CA ASN A 33 -20.88 6.29 2.35
C ASN A 33 -19.44 6.81 2.28
N CYS A 34 -18.42 5.97 2.44
CA CYS A 34 -17.03 6.42 2.40
C CYS A 34 -16.53 6.64 0.96
N VAL A 35 -15.62 7.61 0.78
CA VAL A 35 -14.83 7.72 -0.45
C VAL A 35 -13.69 6.71 -0.38
N SER A 36 -13.61 5.82 -1.36
CA SER A 36 -12.51 4.86 -1.45
C SER A 36 -11.29 5.46 -2.14
N ILE A 37 -10.11 5.26 -1.55
CA ILE A 37 -8.81 5.60 -2.12
C ILE A 37 -8.00 4.31 -2.25
N ASN A 38 -7.57 4.00 -3.46
CA ASN A 38 -6.73 2.85 -3.74
C ASN A 38 -5.25 3.27 -3.86
N THR A 39 -4.33 2.49 -3.29
CA THR A 39 -2.90 2.79 -3.30
C THR A 39 -2.10 2.11 -4.41
N LEU A 40 -2.71 1.27 -5.25
CA LEU A 40 -2.01 0.43 -6.25
C LEU A 40 -1.17 1.25 -7.25
N ASP A 41 -1.62 2.44 -7.63
CA ASP A 41 -0.86 3.34 -8.51
C ASP A 41 0.36 3.97 -7.81
N TYR A 42 0.41 3.94 -6.47
CA TYR A 42 1.55 4.38 -5.66
C TYR A 42 2.45 3.19 -5.35
N SER A 43 3.18 2.71 -6.36
CA SER A 43 3.99 1.49 -6.32
C SER A 43 5.48 1.74 -6.62
N GLY A 44 6.34 0.84 -6.14
CA GLY A 44 7.78 0.80 -6.37
C GLY A 44 8.60 0.75 -5.08
N ILE A 45 9.82 0.23 -5.19
CA ILE A 45 10.83 0.27 -4.13
C ILE A 45 11.56 1.63 -4.22
N LEU A 46 11.65 2.32 -3.08
CA LEU A 46 12.34 3.60 -2.93
C LEU A 46 13.80 3.41 -2.54
N GLU A 47 14.06 2.45 -1.66
CA GLU A 47 15.38 2.17 -1.11
C GLU A 47 15.49 0.70 -0.73
N TYR A 48 16.66 0.11 -0.91
CA TYR A 48 16.94 -1.27 -0.55
C TYR A 48 18.42 -1.42 -0.22
N ASP A 49 18.71 -1.84 1.01
CA ASP A 49 20.04 -2.24 1.46
C ASP A 49 20.01 -3.72 1.86
N PRO A 50 20.57 -4.63 1.04
CA PRO A 50 20.59 -6.05 1.34
C PRO A 50 21.41 -6.41 2.58
N SER A 51 22.43 -5.62 2.92
CA SER A 51 23.33 -5.93 4.04
C SER A 51 22.68 -5.64 5.39
N GLU A 52 21.79 -4.64 5.43
CA GLU A 52 21.00 -4.25 6.60
C GLU A 52 19.63 -4.95 6.65
N LEU A 53 19.31 -5.81 5.68
CA LEU A 53 17.98 -6.42 5.51
C LEU A 53 16.85 -5.37 5.52
N PHE A 54 17.12 -4.22 4.89
CA PHE A 54 16.27 -3.04 4.94
C PHE A 54 15.68 -2.71 3.58
N VAL A 55 14.37 -2.47 3.53
CA VAL A 55 13.68 -2.03 2.31
C VAL A 55 12.64 -0.96 2.62
N VAL A 56 12.60 0.09 1.80
CA VAL A 56 11.52 1.08 1.76
C VAL A 56 10.76 0.87 0.48
N ALA A 57 9.52 0.41 0.59
CA ALA A 57 8.61 0.24 -0.55
C ALA A 57 7.38 1.15 -0.40
N ARG A 58 6.85 1.62 -1.53
CA ARG A 58 5.56 2.30 -1.53
C ARG A 58 4.43 1.34 -1.17
N SER A 59 3.35 1.86 -0.59
CA SER A 59 2.24 1.06 -0.07
C SER A 59 1.45 0.30 -1.14
N GLY A 60 1.56 0.70 -2.41
CA GLY A 60 0.97 0.00 -3.55
C GLY A 60 1.85 -1.09 -4.15
N THR A 61 3.11 -1.25 -3.70
CA THR A 61 4.06 -2.23 -4.26
C THR A 61 3.51 -3.65 -4.08
N PRO A 62 3.27 -4.38 -5.19
CA PRO A 62 2.86 -5.78 -5.13
C PRO A 62 3.88 -6.64 -4.39
N LEU A 63 3.39 -7.58 -3.59
CA LEU A 63 4.26 -8.42 -2.78
C LEU A 63 5.20 -9.28 -3.66
N ASN A 64 4.69 -9.84 -4.75
CA ASN A 64 5.48 -10.61 -5.70
C ASN A 64 6.62 -9.80 -6.32
N GLN A 65 6.40 -8.52 -6.62
CA GLN A 65 7.46 -7.64 -7.13
C GLN A 65 8.56 -7.44 -6.07
N LEU A 66 8.19 -7.28 -4.80
CA LEU A 66 9.16 -7.18 -3.71
C LEU A 66 9.94 -8.49 -3.53
N GLU A 67 9.24 -9.62 -3.55
CA GLU A 67 9.85 -10.96 -3.43
C GLU A 67 10.83 -11.25 -4.57
N GLU A 68 10.52 -10.88 -5.81
CA GLU A 68 11.45 -11.02 -6.95
C GLU A 68 12.77 -10.26 -6.71
N VAL A 69 12.70 -9.05 -6.13
CA VAL A 69 13.90 -8.26 -5.80
C VAL A 69 14.69 -8.90 -4.66
N LEU A 70 14.02 -9.37 -3.62
CA LEU A 70 14.68 -10.05 -2.50
C LEU A 70 15.34 -11.37 -2.93
N LEU A 71 14.67 -12.14 -3.80
CA LEU A 71 15.19 -13.39 -4.35
C LEU A 71 16.49 -13.18 -5.12
N SER A 72 16.64 -12.06 -5.82
CA SER A 72 17.91 -11.71 -6.51
C SER A 72 19.10 -11.56 -5.55
N ASN A 73 18.83 -11.37 -4.25
CA ASN A 73 19.82 -11.30 -3.17
C ASN A 73 19.77 -12.52 -2.22
N ASN A 74 19.11 -13.61 -2.62
CA ASN A 74 18.88 -14.81 -1.81
C ASN A 74 18.17 -14.52 -0.47
N GLN A 75 17.26 -13.54 -0.46
CA GLN A 75 16.47 -13.13 0.70
C GLN A 75 14.99 -13.47 0.53
N THR A 76 14.28 -13.63 1.65
CA THR A 76 12.84 -13.90 1.67
C THR A 76 12.17 -13.09 2.78
N LEU A 77 10.87 -12.83 2.64
CA LEU A 77 10.06 -12.29 3.73
C LEU A 77 9.69 -13.41 4.70
N GLY A 78 9.71 -13.12 6.00
CA GLY A 78 9.59 -14.12 7.07
C GLY A 78 8.18 -14.32 7.62
N PHE A 79 7.14 -14.28 6.79
CA PHE A 79 5.74 -14.42 7.21
C PHE A 79 4.95 -15.39 6.33
#